data_AF-A0A1G8ZVJ8-F1
#
_entry.id   AF-A0A1G8ZVJ8-F1
#
_cell.length_a   1.000
_cell.length_b   1.000
_cell.length_c   1.000
_cell.angle_alpha   90.00
_cell.angle_beta   90.00
_cell.angle_gamma   90.00
#
_symmetry.space_group_name_H-M   'P 1'
#
loop_
_entity.id
_entity.type
_entity.pdbx_description
1 polymer ?
#
loop_
_entity_poly.entity_id
_entity_poly.type
_entity_poly.pdbx_seq_one_letter_code
_entity_poly.pdbx_strand_id
1 'polypeptide(L)'
;MADQLLGSCGPVQTFKYNASAKIISAKLYQRTDGARYIAVEWSANGCFTFHEKECPGPGYSCDLTVIAKASWDGQFRRHEYRYPGTSIQAGSANLIVSSPSPPPSYTVEVTTQAKCYCASAVPILTEEATCSCVTTP
;
A
#
# COMPACT_ATOMS: atom_id res chain seq x y z
N MET A 1 -21.15 13.19 16.55
CA MET A 1 -19.91 12.95 17.30
C MET A 1 -18.87 12.46 16.30
N ALA A 2 -17.62 12.92 16.40
CA ALA A 2 -16.55 12.56 15.48
C ALA A 2 -15.74 11.38 16.05
N ASP A 3 -15.13 10.59 15.16
CA ASP A 3 -14.23 9.51 15.55
C ASP A 3 -12.99 10.05 16.27
N GLN A 4 -12.57 9.40 17.35
CA GLN A 4 -11.41 9.79 18.14
C GLN A 4 -10.13 9.27 17.48
N LEU A 5 -9.20 10.17 17.17
CA LEU A 5 -7.84 9.79 16.75
C LEU A 5 -7.07 9.28 17.98
N LEU A 6 -6.54 8.07 17.89
CA LEU A 6 -5.72 7.45 18.94
C LEU A 6 -4.24 7.57 18.60
N GLY A 7 -3.87 7.34 17.34
CA GLY A 7 -2.48 7.49 16.93
C GLY A 7 -2.31 7.56 15.42
N SER A 8 -1.08 7.83 15.00
CA SER A 8 -0.74 7.94 13.59
C SER A 8 0.72 7.58 13.31
N CYS A 9 0.99 7.11 12.10
CA CYS A 9 2.34 6.94 11.57
C CYS A 9 2.43 7.36 10.09
N GLY A 10 3.66 7.54 9.61
CA GLY A 10 3.93 8.11 8.28
C GLY A 10 4.30 9.60 8.34
N PRO A 11 4.83 10.15 7.23
CA PRO A 11 5.07 9.49 5.96
C PRO A 11 6.27 8.53 6.03
N VAL A 12 6.15 7.37 5.38
CA VAL A 12 7.25 6.41 5.19
C VAL A 12 7.24 5.94 3.75
N GLN A 13 8.41 5.87 3.13
CA GLN A 13 8.57 5.45 1.74
C GLN A 13 9.69 4.44 1.62
N THR A 14 9.49 3.45 0.75
CA THR A 14 10.50 2.47 0.39
C THR A 14 10.58 2.38 -1.12
N PHE A 15 11.81 2.33 -1.62
CA PHE A 15 12.13 2.12 -3.02
C PHE A 15 12.85 0.79 -3.17
N LYS A 16 12.49 0.03 -4.21
CA LYS A 16 13.22 -1.17 -4.61
C LYS A 16 13.29 -1.22 -6.12
N TYR A 17 14.49 -1.02 -6.67
CA TYR A 17 14.80 -1.00 -8.10
C TYR A 17 13.80 -0.18 -8.93
N ASN A 18 12.73 -0.81 -9.43
CA ASN A 18 11.69 -0.21 -10.26
C ASN A 18 10.31 -0.09 -9.59
N ALA A 19 10.17 -0.35 -8.30
CA ALA A 19 8.95 -0.14 -7.55
C ALA A 19 9.17 0.78 -6.34
N SER A 20 8.13 1.53 -5.97
CA SER A 20 8.11 2.28 -4.73
C SER A 20 6.72 2.20 -4.09
N ALA A 21 6.72 2.06 -2.76
CA ALA A 21 5.54 2.12 -1.94
C ALA A 21 5.72 3.24 -0.92
N LYS A 22 4.67 4.03 -0.71
CA LYS A 22 4.64 5.12 0.25
C LYS A 22 3.36 5.07 1.05
N ILE A 23 3.50 5.06 2.38
CA ILE A 23 2.44 5.46 3.30
C ILE A 23 2.55 6.98 3.41
N ILE A 24 1.53 7.69 2.94
CA ILE A 24 1.42 9.14 3.10
C ILE A 24 1.02 9.44 4.54
N SER A 25 0.00 8.73 5.03
CA SER A 25 -0.46 8.80 6.41
C SER A 25 -1.16 7.50 6.77
N ALA A 26 -0.98 7.01 7.99
CA ALA A 26 -1.79 5.97 8.59
C ALA A 26 -2.28 6.44 9.96
N LYS A 27 -3.59 6.36 10.21
CA LYS A 27 -4.24 6.90 11.41
C LYS A 27 -5.15 5.86 12.03
N LEU A 28 -4.98 5.60 13.31
CA LEU A 28 -5.85 4.73 14.11
C LEU A 28 -6.97 5.58 14.72
N TYR A 29 -8.20 5.20 14.41
CA TYR A 29 -9.40 5.85 14.91
C TYR A 29 -10.23 4.89 15.78
N GLN A 30 -10.93 5.45 16.76
CA GLN A 30 -11.97 4.79 17.52
C GLN A 30 -13.30 5.49 17.30
N ARG A 31 -14.29 4.71 16.88
CA ARG A 31 -15.67 5.14 16.71
C ARG A 31 -16.38 5.26 18.04
N THR A 32 -17.54 5.93 18.03
CA THR A 32 -18.38 6.12 19.21
C THR A 32 -18.92 4.82 19.81
N ASP A 33 -19.04 3.76 19.00
CA ASP A 33 -19.44 2.41 19.44
C ASP A 33 -18.27 1.58 20.01
N GLY A 34 -17.07 2.18 20.09
CA GLY A 34 -15.85 1.52 20.55
C GLY A 34 -15.10 0.76 19.47
N ALA A 35 -15.66 0.60 18.26
CA ALA A 35 -14.98 -0.08 17.17
C ALA A 35 -13.78 0.75 16.67
N ARG A 36 -12.68 0.07 16.34
CA ARG A 36 -11.47 0.72 15.83
C ARG A 36 -11.29 0.46 14.35
N TYR A 37 -10.64 1.39 13.66
CA TYR A 37 -10.21 1.19 12.27
C TYR A 37 -8.95 2.01 12.00
N ILE A 38 -8.18 1.56 10.99
CA ILE A 38 -7.02 2.28 10.49
C ILE A 38 -7.36 2.87 9.14
N ALA A 39 -7.28 4.20 9.03
CA ALA A 39 -7.30 4.89 7.75
C ALA A 39 -5.87 5.01 7.24
N VAL A 40 -5.59 4.47 6.06
CA VAL A 40 -4.27 4.57 5.41
C VAL A 40 -4.40 5.27 4.08
N GLU A 41 -3.60 6.30 3.87
CA GLU A 41 -3.39 7.00 2.60
C GLU A 41 -2.04 6.57 2.04
N TRP A 42 -2.01 6.23 0.76
CA TRP A 42 -0.86 5.63 0.12
C TRP A 42 -0.61 6.16 -1.29
N SER A 43 0.64 6.03 -1.73
CA SER A 43 1.07 6.23 -3.10
C SER A 43 1.98 5.08 -3.52
N ALA A 44 1.83 4.65 -4.76
CA ALA A 44 2.57 3.57 -5.39
C ALA A 44 3.09 4.02 -6.76
N ASN A 45 4.28 3.56 -7.10
CA ASN A 45 4.87 3.76 -8.44
C ASN A 45 5.61 2.48 -8.83
N GLY A 46 5.52 2.09 -10.08
CA GLY A 46 6.13 0.91 -10.67
C GLY A 46 6.74 1.21 -12.04
N CYS A 47 7.74 0.43 -12.43
CA CYS A 47 8.39 0.48 -13.73
C CYS A 47 8.96 1.88 -14.10
N PHE A 48 9.38 2.69 -13.12
CA PHE A 48 9.75 4.09 -13.35
C PHE A 48 11.11 4.31 -14.04
N THR A 49 12.09 3.41 -13.86
CA THR A 49 13.34 3.39 -14.64
C THR A 49 13.34 2.35 -15.76
N PHE A 50 12.21 1.66 -15.97
CA PHE A 50 12.04 0.71 -17.06
C PHE A 50 12.02 1.50 -18.38
N HIS A 51 13.19 1.61 -19.00
CA HIS A 51 13.47 2.48 -20.13
C HIS A 51 13.02 1.89 -21.47
N GLU A 52 12.79 2.76 -22.45
CA GLU A 52 12.68 2.45 -23.89
C GLU A 52 13.85 1.60 -24.44
N LYS A 53 14.98 1.50 -23.72
CA LYS A 53 16.09 0.62 -24.08
C LYS A 53 15.77 -0.87 -23.92
N GLU A 54 14.96 -1.24 -22.94
CA GLU A 54 14.54 -2.64 -22.72
C GLU A 54 13.37 -3.02 -23.64
N CYS A 55 12.55 -2.04 -24.01
CA CYS A 55 11.46 -2.18 -24.99
C CYS A 55 11.66 -1.23 -26.19
N PRO A 56 12.45 -1.59 -27.21
CA PRO A 56 12.52 -0.82 -28.44
C PRO A 56 11.19 -0.94 -29.23
N GLY A 57 10.27 0.01 -29.03
CA GLY A 57 9.04 0.13 -29.83
C GLY A 57 7.82 0.65 -29.07
N PRO A 58 6.73 1.02 -29.78
CA PRO A 58 5.48 1.45 -29.16
C PRO A 58 4.77 0.23 -28.56
N GLY A 59 4.81 0.06 -27.24
CA GLY A 59 4.13 -1.06 -26.59
C GLY A 59 4.53 -1.33 -25.15
N TYR A 60 4.85 -0.31 -24.36
CA TYR A 60 5.09 -0.46 -22.94
C TYR A 60 3.77 -0.45 -22.17
N SER A 61 3.59 -1.40 -21.25
CA SER A 61 2.54 -1.35 -20.24
C SER A 61 3.06 -1.74 -18.87
N CYS A 62 2.38 -1.25 -17.84
CA CYS A 62 2.65 -1.58 -16.46
C CYS A 62 1.35 -1.99 -15.79
N ASP A 63 1.34 -3.12 -15.09
CA ASP A 63 0.26 -3.45 -14.18
C ASP A 63 0.74 -3.25 -12.75
N LEU A 64 0.04 -2.38 -12.03
CA LEU A 64 0.27 -2.16 -10.61
C LEU A 64 -0.73 -2.94 -9.77
N THR A 65 -0.23 -3.58 -8.72
CA THR A 65 -1.05 -4.09 -7.61
C THR A 65 -0.57 -3.47 -6.32
N VAL A 66 -1.50 -2.89 -5.55
CA VAL A 66 -1.21 -2.26 -4.26
C VAL A 66 -1.95 -3.01 -3.17
N ILE A 67 -1.25 -3.40 -2.12
CA ILE A 67 -1.81 -4.11 -0.97
C ILE A 67 -1.63 -3.23 0.25
N ALA A 68 -2.73 -2.71 0.79
CA ALA A 68 -2.76 -2.01 2.07
C ALA A 68 -3.16 -3.01 3.15
N LYS A 69 -2.32 -3.19 4.18
CA LYS A 69 -2.51 -4.16 5.25
C LYS A 69 -2.32 -3.49 6.60
N ALA A 70 -3.13 -3.90 7.57
CA ALA A 70 -2.94 -3.62 8.98
C ALA A 70 -2.91 -4.95 9.73
N SER A 71 -1.96 -5.12 10.64
CA SER A 71 -1.84 -6.30 11.49
C SER A 71 -1.66 -5.94 12.95
N TRP A 72 -2.21 -6.79 13.83
CA TRP A 72 -2.17 -6.66 15.28
C TRP A 72 -2.39 -8.03 15.91
N ASP A 73 -1.73 -8.34 17.03
CA ASP A 73 -1.95 -9.58 17.81
C ASP A 73 -2.10 -10.86 16.97
N GLY A 74 -1.28 -11.03 15.93
CA GLY A 74 -1.35 -12.17 15.00
C GLY A 74 -2.54 -12.17 14.03
N GLN A 75 -3.45 -11.20 14.14
CA GLN A 75 -4.54 -10.91 13.20
C GLN A 75 -4.13 -9.86 12.17
N PHE A 76 -4.85 -9.82 11.05
CA PHE A 76 -4.66 -8.78 10.05
C PHE A 76 -5.93 -8.53 9.22
N ARG A 77 -5.97 -7.35 8.61
CA ARG A 77 -6.87 -7.01 7.50
C ARG A 77 -6.07 -6.44 6.36
N ARG A 78 -6.46 -6.77 5.14
CA ARG A 78 -5.82 -6.25 3.92
C ARG A 78 -6.86 -5.92 2.87
N HIS A 79 -6.54 -4.92 2.06
CA HIS A 79 -7.23 -4.62 0.80
C HIS A 79 -6.20 -4.62 -0.32
N GLU A 80 -6.57 -5.25 -1.43
CA GLU A 80 -5.76 -5.32 -2.63
C GLU A 80 -6.45 -4.52 -3.73
N TYR A 81 -5.68 -3.67 -4.40
CA TYR A 81 -6.11 -2.82 -5.50
C TYR A 81 -5.29 -3.17 -6.73
N ARG A 82 -5.95 -3.39 -7.86
CA ARG A 82 -5.31 -3.74 -9.13
C ARG A 82 -5.57 -2.63 -10.16
N TYR A 83 -4.50 -2.13 -10.75
CA TYR A 83 -4.50 -1.05 -11.73
C TYR A 83 -3.77 -1.53 -12.99
N PRO A 84 -4.48 -2.19 -13.92
CA PRO A 84 -3.88 -2.61 -15.17
C PRO A 84 -3.53 -1.39 -16.04
N GLY A 85 -2.43 -1.47 -16.78
CA GLY A 85 -1.96 -0.40 -17.67
C GLY A 85 -1.55 0.91 -16.98
N THR A 86 -1.39 0.90 -15.65
CA THR A 86 -1.07 2.08 -14.84
C THR A 86 0.22 1.85 -14.06
N SER A 87 1.16 2.79 -14.15
CA SER A 87 2.46 2.74 -13.46
C SER A 87 2.55 3.60 -12.20
N ILE A 88 1.60 4.51 -11.97
CA ILE A 88 1.56 5.39 -10.79
C ILE A 88 0.12 5.43 -10.28
N GLN A 89 -0.05 5.25 -8.97
CA GLN A 89 -1.36 5.44 -8.38
C GLN A 89 -1.28 5.89 -6.92
N ALA A 90 -2.33 6.55 -6.45
CA ALA A 90 -2.53 6.88 -5.05
C ALA A 90 -3.96 6.51 -4.62
N GLY A 91 -4.16 6.34 -3.32
CA GLY A 91 -5.47 5.99 -2.80
C GLY A 91 -5.51 5.94 -1.28
N SER A 92 -6.66 5.53 -0.77
CA SER A 92 -6.92 5.41 0.65
C SER A 92 -7.69 4.13 0.97
N ALA A 93 -7.45 3.53 2.13
CA ALA A 93 -8.18 2.37 2.63
C ALA A 93 -8.57 2.55 4.09
N ASN A 94 -9.76 2.07 4.46
CA ASN A 94 -10.20 1.94 5.85
C ASN A 94 -10.18 0.46 6.24
N LEU A 95 -9.28 0.09 7.14
CA LEU A 95 -9.07 -1.27 7.61
C LEU A 95 -9.71 -1.41 8.99
N ILE A 96 -10.90 -2.01 9.05
CA ILE A 96 -11.62 -2.25 10.31
C ILE A 96 -10.81 -3.20 11.17
N VAL A 97 -10.42 -2.78 12.37
CA VAL A 97 -9.66 -3.60 13.32
C VAL A 97 -10.59 -3.99 14.47
N SER A 98 -10.98 -5.26 14.47
CA SER A 98 -11.86 -5.82 15.50
C SER A 98 -11.00 -6.65 16.44
N SER A 99 -10.76 -6.14 17.65
CA SER A 99 -10.12 -6.92 18.71
C SER A 99 -10.94 -6.83 20.01
N PRO A 100 -11.25 -7.96 20.67
CA PRO A 100 -11.90 -7.97 21.99
C PRO A 100 -11.06 -7.24 23.05
N SER A 101 -9.74 -7.30 22.93
CA SER A 101 -8.78 -6.57 23.75
C SER A 101 -7.90 -5.74 22.81
N PRO A 102 -7.96 -4.40 22.85
CA PRO A 102 -7.20 -3.61 21.89
C PRO A 102 -5.69 -3.85 22.05
N PRO A 103 -4.99 -4.21 20.96
CA PRO A 103 -3.54 -4.41 20.96
C PRO A 103 -2.80 -3.11 21.34
N PRO A 104 -1.58 -3.22 21.89
CA PRO A 104 -0.75 -2.07 22.21
C PRO A 104 -0.20 -1.34 20.97
N SER A 105 -0.12 -2.03 19.83
CA SER A 105 0.37 -1.47 18.58
C SER A 105 -0.28 -2.14 17.37
N TYR A 106 -0.29 -1.41 16.26
CA TYR A 106 -0.76 -1.89 14.96
C TYR A 106 0.33 -1.60 13.94
N THR A 107 0.71 -2.61 13.17
CA THR A 107 1.62 -2.44 12.04
C THR A 107 0.81 -2.21 10.79
N VAL A 108 1.09 -1.12 10.09
CA VAL A 108 0.52 -0.79 8.80
C VAL A 108 1.57 -1.01 7.74
N GLU A 109 1.22 -1.72 6.68
CA GLU A 109 2.09 -2.04 5.56
C GLU A 109 1.39 -1.65 4.26
N VAL A 110 2.14 -1.05 3.35
CA VAL A 110 1.72 -0.86 1.96
C VAL A 110 2.75 -1.52 1.08
N THR A 111 2.31 -2.52 0.32
CA THR A 111 3.11 -3.24 -0.66
C THR A 111 2.67 -2.84 -2.06
N THR A 112 3.63 -2.51 -2.91
CA THR A 112 3.44 -2.28 -4.34
C THR A 112 4.09 -3.42 -5.09
N GLN A 113 3.33 -4.06 -5.96
CA GLN A 113 3.81 -5.05 -6.94
C GLN A 113 3.63 -4.47 -8.33
N ALA A 114 4.73 -4.28 -9.05
CA ALA A 114 4.74 -3.73 -10.41
C ALA A 114 5.15 -4.83 -11.38
N LYS A 115 4.35 -5.01 -12.44
CA LYS A 115 4.69 -5.88 -13.57
C LYS A 115 4.89 -5.02 -14.80
N CYS A 116 6.08 -5.07 -15.39
CA CYS A 116 6.44 -4.30 -16.58
C CYS A 116 6.39 -5.23 -17.80
N TYR A 117 5.73 -4.78 -18.85
CA TYR A 117 5.55 -5.50 -20.10
C TYR A 117 6.10 -4.65 -21.26
N CYS A 118 6.75 -5.31 -22.22
CA CYS A 118 6.84 -4.79 -23.59
C CYS A 118 5.58 -5.23 -24.36
N ALA A 119 5.62 -5.20 -25.70
CA ALA A 119 4.51 -5.61 -26.58
C ALA A 119 3.99 -7.06 -26.39
N SER A 120 4.56 -7.84 -25.46
CA SER A 120 4.14 -9.20 -25.11
C SER A 120 3.24 -9.23 -23.86
N ALA A 121 2.41 -10.27 -23.74
CA ALA A 121 1.56 -10.49 -22.56
C ALA A 121 2.32 -11.08 -21.35
N VAL A 122 3.64 -11.27 -21.44
CA VAL A 122 4.48 -11.86 -20.37
C VAL A 122 5.29 -10.75 -19.73
N PRO A 123 5.25 -10.59 -18.39
CA PRO A 123 6.01 -9.55 -17.73
C PRO A 123 7.49 -9.86 -17.83
N ILE A 124 8.27 -8.85 -18.20
CA ILE A 124 9.73 -8.97 -18.36
C ILE A 124 10.42 -8.60 -17.06
N LEU A 125 9.78 -7.74 -16.26
CA LEU A 125 10.21 -7.39 -14.93
C LEU A 125 9.03 -7.45 -13.97
N THR A 126 9.25 -8.03 -12.79
CA THR A 126 8.31 -7.98 -11.66
C THR A 126 9.07 -7.47 -10.46
N GLU A 127 8.62 -6.35 -9.90
CA GLU A 127 9.24 -5.73 -8.73
C GLU A 127 8.24 -5.56 -7.60
N GLU A 128 8.74 -5.63 -6.38
CA GLU A 128 7.95 -5.46 -5.17
C GLU A 128 8.64 -4.52 -4.19
N ALA A 129 7.96 -3.46 -3.78
CA ALA A 129 8.40 -2.57 -2.72
C ALA A 129 7.37 -2.57 -1.60
N THR A 130 7.82 -2.75 -0.35
CA THR A 130 6.95 -2.68 0.82
C THR A 130 7.48 -1.64 1.78
N CYS A 131 6.61 -0.74 2.22
CA CYS A 131 6.88 0.18 3.31
C CYS A 131 5.96 -0.14 4.48
N SER A 132 6.44 0.09 5.70
CA SER A 132 5.68 -0.18 6.91
C SER A 132 5.89 0.91 7.95
N CYS A 133 4.89 1.09 8.80
CA CYS A 133 5.01 1.91 10.00
C CYS A 133 4.14 1.33 11.13
N VAL A 134 4.47 1.68 12.36
CA VAL A 134 3.75 1.22 13.55
C VAL A 134 3.00 2.40 14.15
N THR A 135 1.71 2.20 14.43
CA THR A 135 0.89 3.15 15.19
C THR A 135 0.51 2.53 16.53
N THR A 136 0.59 3.33 17.59
CA THR A 136 0.11 2.98 18.93
C THR A 136 -1.12 3.83 19.26
N PRO A 137 -2.03 3.35 20.13
CA PRO A 137 -3.13 4.16 20.64
C PRO A 137 -2.70 5.37 21.47
#